data_AF-A0A967GZR8-F1
#
_entry.id   AF-A0A967GZR8-F1
#
_cell.length_a   1.000
_cell.length_b   1.000
_cell.length_c   1.000
_cell.angle_alpha   90.00
_cell.angle_beta   90.00
_cell.angle_gamma   90.00
#
_symmetry.space_group_name_H-M   'P 1'
#
loop_
_entity.id
_entity.type
_entity.pdbx_description
1 polymer ?
#
loop_
_entity_poly.entity_id
_entity_poly.type
_entity_poly.pdbx_seq_one_letter_code
_entity_poly.pdbx_strand_id
1 'polypeptide(L)' 'MRISKKAEYAMRAVVAVARAPGGKLVPLAELATAEDIPPRFLEQIVL' A
#
# COMPACT_ATOMS: atom_id res chain seq x y z
N MET A 1 8.99 11.48 -16.68
CA MET A 1 8.79 11.98 -15.29
C MET A 1 9.38 10.96 -14.33
N ARG A 2 10.06 11.39 -13.26
CA ARG A 2 10.63 10.49 -12.23
C ARG A 2 9.79 10.62 -10.97
N ILE A 3 9.07 9.57 -10.60
CA ILE A 3 8.28 9.51 -9.36
C ILE A 3 9.17 8.91 -8.25
N SER A 4 9.04 9.42 -7.03
CA SER A 4 9.76 8.87 -5.89
C SER A 4 9.20 7.50 -5.50
N LYS A 5 10.03 6.60 -4.98
CA LYS A 5 9.56 5.28 -4.52
C LYS A 5 8.46 5.37 -3.46
N LYS A 6 8.53 6.37 -2.58
CA LYS A 6 7.48 6.63 -1.57
C LYS A 6 6.14 6.94 -2.23
N ALA A 7 6.13 7.80 -3.25
CA ALA A 7 4.90 8.14 -3.97
C ALA A 7 4.37 6.95 -4.78
N GLU A 8 5.26 6.18 -5.43
CA GLU A 8 4.90 4.96 -6.15
C GLU A 8 4.20 3.94 -5.21
N TYR A 9 4.80 3.65 -4.06
CA TYR A 9 4.24 2.70 -3.09
C TYR A 9 2.94 3.20 -2.45
N ALA A 10 2.85 4.49 -2.12
CA ALA A 10 1.63 5.08 -1.57
C ALA A 10 0.45 4.93 -2.56
N MET A 11 0.68 5.21 -3.84
CA MET A 11 -0.36 5.09 -4.87
C MET A 11 -0.82 3.64 -5.04
N ARG A 12 0.10 2.68 -5.06
CA ARG A 12 -0.23 1.25 -5.13
C ARG A 12 -1.06 0.80 -3.94
N ALA A 13 -0.65 1.20 -2.72
CA ALA A 13 -1.39 0.90 -1.49
C ALA A 13 -2.82 1.47 -1.53
N VAL A 14 -3.00 2.72 -1.94
CA VAL A 14 -4.32 3.36 -2.05
C VAL A 14 -5.21 2.63 -3.06
N VAL A 15 -4.68 2.27 -4.22
CA VAL A 15 -5.44 1.54 -5.26
C VAL A 15 -5.84 0.15 -4.77
N ALA A 16 -4.95 -0.56 -4.08
CA ALA A 16 -5.24 -1.88 -3.53
C ALA A 16 -6.33 -1.82 -2.45
N VAL A 17 -6.29 -0.82 -1.56
CA VAL A 17 -7.33 -0.59 -0.56
C VAL A 17 -8.67 -0.22 -1.22
N ALA A 18 -8.66 0.64 -2.25
CA ALA A 18 -9.87 1.02 -2.97
C ALA A 18 -10.53 -0.16 -3.74
N ARG A 19 -9.76 -1.19 -4.09
CA ARG A 19 -10.25 -2.43 -4.71
C ARG A 19 -10.81 -3.43 -3.71
N ALA A 20 -10.50 -3.29 -2.43
CA ALA A 20 -11.00 -4.20 -1.41
C ALA A 20 -12.53 -4.04 -1.25
N PRO A 21 -13.26 -5.13 -0.95
CA PRO A 21 -14.69 -5.04 -0.65
C PRO A 21 -14.95 -4.03 0.47
N GLY A 22 -15.94 -3.17 0.29
CA GLY A 22 -16.29 -2.14 1.27
C GLY A 22 -16.53 -2.73 2.66
N GLY A 23 -15.99 -2.06 3.69
CA GLY A 23 -16.11 -2.49 5.08
C GLY A 23 -15.16 -3.61 5.49
N LYS A 24 -14.34 -4.16 4.58
CA LYS A 24 -13.30 -5.13 4.91
C LYS A 24 -11.99 -4.41 5.25
N LEU A 25 -11.41 -4.75 6.40
CA LEU A 25 -10.05 -4.34 6.74
C LEU A 25 -9.06 -5.04 5.80
N VAL A 26 -8.08 -4.29 5.30
CA VAL A 26 -6.97 -4.81 4.51
C VAL A 26 -5.74 -4.91 5.43
N PRO A 27 -5.29 -6.11 5.79
CA PRO A 27 -4.12 -6.27 6.65
C PRO A 27 -2.85 -5.74 5.98
N LEU A 28 -2.04 -4.98 6.72
CA LEU A 28 -0.82 -4.36 6.20
C LEU A 28 0.16 -5.40 5.59
N ALA A 29 0.28 -6.57 6.22
CA ALA A 29 1.14 -7.65 5.76
C ALA A 29 0.66 -8.29 4.44
N GLU A 30 -0.66 -8.45 4.28
CA GLU A 30 -1.25 -8.94 3.03
C GLU A 30 -1.07 -7.91 1.91
N LEU A 31 -1.26 -6.63 2.23
CA LEU A 31 -1.05 -5.53 1.28
C LEU A 31 0.41 -5.42 0.83
N ALA A 32 1.36 -5.49 1.77
CA ALA A 32 2.80 -5.47 1.49
C ALA A 32 3.22 -6.63 0.57
N THR A 33 2.66 -7.82 0.79
CA THR A 33 2.95 -9.01 -0.03
C THR A 33 2.32 -8.89 -1.42
N ALA A 34 1.04 -8.50 -1.50
CA ALA A 34 0.31 -8.41 -2.76
C ALA A 34 0.86 -7.32 -3.69
N GLU A 35 1.31 -6.20 -3.11
CA GLU A 35 1.87 -5.07 -3.85
C GLU A 35 3.40 -5.03 -3.86
N ASP A 36 4.10 -6.07 -3.40
CA ASP A 36 5.58 -6.11 -3.38
C ASP A 36 6.19 -4.81 -2.78
N ILE A 37 5.63 -4.37 -1.65
CA ILE A 37 6.05 -3.16 -0.93
C ILE A 37 6.78 -3.60 0.34
N PRO A 38 7.99 -3.08 0.63
CA PRO A 38 8.65 -3.38 1.89
C PRO A 38 7.76 -2.98 3.08
N PRO A 39 7.52 -3.86 4.07
CA PRO A 39 6.59 -3.60 5.17
C PRO A 39 6.88 -2.30 5.92
N ARG A 40 8.15 -2.01 6.19
CA ARG A 40 8.60 -0.76 6.84
C ARG A 40 8.21 0.51 6.07
N PHE A 41 8.15 0.45 4.74
CA PHE A 41 7.72 1.59 3.94
C PHE A 41 6.22 1.80 4.06
N LEU A 42 5.45 0.71 4.08
CA LEU A 42 4.01 0.76 4.25
C LEU A 42 3.64 1.30 5.64
N GLU A 43 4.34 0.86 6.69
CA GLU A 43 4.22 1.39 8.06
C GLU A 43 4.44 2.91 8.10
N GLN A 44 5.48 3.43 7.43
CA GLN A 44 5.78 4.88 7.37
C GLN A 44 4.75 5.74 6.61
N ILE A 45 3.85 5.12 5.85
CA ILE A 45 2.83 5.83 5.05
C ILE A 45 1.47 5.78 5.74
N VAL A 46 1.17 4.71 6.48
CA VAL A 46 -0.16 4.41 7.04
C VAL A 46 -0.26 4.71 8.54
N LEU A 47 0.87 4.73 9.27
CA LEU A 47 0.97 5.12 10.68
C LEU A 47 1.58 6.51 10.83
#